data_AF-A0A5C1QER7-F1
#
_entry.id   AF-A0A5C1QER7-F1
#
_cell.length_a   1.000
_cell.length_b   1.000
_cell.length_c   1.000
_cell.angle_alpha   90.00
_cell.angle_beta   90.00
_cell.angle_gamma   90.00
#
_symmetry.space_group_name_H-M   'P 1'
#
loop_
_entity.id
_entity.type
_entity.pdbx_description
1 polymer ?
#
loop_
_entity_poly.entity_id
_entity_poly.type
_entity_poly.pdbx_seq_one_letter_code
_entity_poly.pdbx_strand_id
1 'polypeptide(L)'
;MLKLPVDKDDTDTLFALKHLHSLKPSSITIVGGGGGRIDHLLGIFSLLKTDLAPNIWITGREIIYRVSGLFSLKDFLGSSISVFPLDKDVCSINSYGLKWDLDSVDWKYKSIGISNYVQLEDGWIDSGNNQILIIIPINRKCFE
;
A
#
# COMPACT_ATOMS: atom_id res chain seq x y z
N MET A 1 6.87 -25.26 -9.40
CA MET A 1 7.86 -24.24 -8.98
C MET A 1 8.49 -23.68 -10.25
N LEU A 2 8.35 -22.38 -10.50
CA LEU A 2 8.96 -21.74 -11.66
C LEU A 2 10.44 -21.48 -11.35
N LYS A 3 11.36 -21.99 -12.17
CA LYS A 3 12.80 -21.73 -12.02
C LYS A 3 13.21 -20.59 -12.96
N LEU A 4 13.89 -19.59 -12.41
CA LEU A 4 14.38 -18.44 -13.17
C LEU A 4 15.84 -18.66 -13.58
N PRO A 5 16.22 -18.29 -14.82
CA PRO A 5 17.63 -18.14 -15.19
C PRO A 5 18.27 -17.02 -14.36
N VAL A 6 19.52 -17.23 -13.94
CA VAL A 6 20.30 -16.30 -13.10
C VAL A 6 20.60 -14.98 -13.82
N ASP A 7 20.67 -15.00 -15.16
CA ASP A 7 21.05 -13.86 -16.00
C ASP A 7 19.82 -13.14 -16.59
N LYS A 8 18.94 -12.61 -15.74
CA LYS A 8 17.85 -11.74 -16.20
C LYS A 8 17.98 -10.35 -15.61
N ASP A 9 17.68 -9.34 -16.44
CA ASP A 9 17.62 -7.93 -16.03
C ASP A 9 16.46 -7.65 -15.06
N ASP A 10 15.46 -8.53 -15.03
CA ASP A 10 14.32 -8.45 -14.11
C ASP A 10 14.67 -9.06 -12.75
N THR A 11 14.38 -8.35 -11.66
CA THR A 11 14.37 -8.95 -10.31
C THR A 11 13.35 -10.10 -10.24
N ASP A 12 13.59 -11.09 -9.37
CA ASP A 12 12.68 -12.22 -9.16
C ASP A 12 11.23 -11.76 -8.89
N THR A 13 11.06 -10.68 -8.13
CA THR A 13 9.74 -10.09 -7.84
C THR A 13 9.06 -9.53 -9.09
N LEU A 14 9.78 -8.79 -9.92
CA LEU A 14 9.24 -8.23 -11.16
C LEU A 14 8.81 -9.35 -12.12
N PHE A 15 9.64 -10.39 -12.26
CA PHE A 15 9.28 -11.52 -13.10
C PHE A 15 8.04 -12.24 -12.57
N ALA A 16 7.97 -12.50 -11.26
CA ALA A 16 6.82 -13.15 -10.64
C ALA A 16 5.53 -12.34 -10.88
N LEU A 17 5.59 -11.02 -10.75
CA LEU A 17 4.44 -10.14 -11.03
C LEU A 17 4.02 -10.18 -12.51
N LYS A 18 4.97 -10.08 -13.45
CA LYS A 18 4.66 -10.22 -14.89
C LYS A 18 3.94 -11.55 -15.17
N HIS A 19 4.43 -12.64 -14.58
CA HIS A 19 3.80 -13.95 -14.73
C HIS A 19 2.39 -13.98 -14.13
N LEU A 20 2.20 -13.48 -12.90
CA LEU A 20 0.89 -13.44 -12.25
C LEU A 20 -0.10 -12.60 -13.06
N HIS A 21 0.29 -11.43 -13.55
CA HIS A 21 -0.56 -10.60 -14.40
C HIS A 21 -0.98 -11.28 -15.71
N SER A 22 -0.12 -12.12 -16.29
CA SER A 22 -0.49 -12.92 -17.48
C SER A 22 -1.64 -13.90 -17.22
N LEU A 23 -1.85 -14.28 -15.96
CA LEU A 23 -2.93 -15.16 -15.52
C LEU A 23 -4.24 -14.40 -15.22
N LYS A 24 -4.23 -13.06 -15.30
CA LYS A 24 -5.39 -12.16 -15.04
C LYS A 24 -6.09 -12.44 -13.69
N PRO A 25 -5.36 -12.47 -12.56
CA PRO A 25 -5.96 -12.68 -11.25
C PRO A 25 -6.85 -11.50 -10.87
N SER A 26 -7.81 -11.75 -9.98
CA SER A 26 -8.63 -10.69 -9.38
C SER A 26 -7.86 -9.86 -8.35
N SER A 27 -6.81 -10.43 -7.74
CA SER A 27 -5.96 -9.76 -6.77
C SER A 27 -4.58 -10.41 -6.68
N ILE A 28 -3.56 -9.61 -6.38
CA ILE A 28 -2.20 -10.06 -6.13
C ILE A 28 -1.76 -9.54 -4.76
N THR A 29 -1.25 -10.46 -3.93
CA THR A 29 -0.63 -10.14 -2.64
C THR A 29 0.83 -10.60 -2.64
N ILE A 30 1.74 -9.71 -2.23
CA ILE A 30 3.14 -10.04 -1.95
C ILE A 30 3.33 -10.17 -0.46
N VAL A 31 4.08 -11.18 -0.03
CA VAL A 31 4.49 -11.37 1.37
C VAL A 31 6.02 -11.37 1.45
N GLY A 32 6.59 -10.59 2.37
CA GLY A 32 8.04 -10.44 2.57
C GLY A 32 8.62 -9.18 1.93
N GLY A 33 9.93 -9.15 1.66
CA GLY A 33 10.59 -8.04 0.95
C GLY A 33 10.81 -6.73 1.72
N GLY A 34 10.30 -6.61 2.96
CA GLY A 34 10.41 -5.36 3.76
C GLY A 34 11.63 -5.23 4.69
N GLY A 35 12.36 -6.30 4.98
CA GLY A 35 13.41 -6.31 6.02
C GLY A 35 14.83 -6.58 5.54
N GLY A 36 15.04 -6.67 4.23
CA GLY A 36 16.31 -7.02 3.61
C GLY A 36 17.12 -5.79 3.20
N ARG A 37 17.82 -5.91 2.07
CA ARG A 37 18.57 -4.79 1.48
C ARG A 37 17.63 -3.69 0.99
N ILE A 38 18.06 -2.44 1.12
CA ILE A 38 17.26 -1.26 0.76
C ILE A 38 16.94 -1.19 -0.74
N ASP A 39 17.83 -1.67 -1.60
CA ASP A 39 17.61 -1.70 -3.05
C ASP A 39 16.45 -2.63 -3.42
N HIS A 40 16.26 -3.75 -2.73
CA HIS A 40 15.10 -4.62 -2.91
C HIS A 40 13.81 -3.91 -2.49
N LEU A 41 13.83 -3.24 -1.33
CA LEU A 41 12.68 -2.48 -0.84
C LEU A 41 12.27 -1.39 -1.84
N LEU A 42 13.22 -0.62 -2.34
CA LEU A 42 13.00 0.43 -3.34
C LEU A 42 12.54 -0.16 -4.68
N GLY A 43 13.03 -1.34 -5.05
CA GLY A 43 12.57 -2.09 -6.21
C GLY A 43 11.10 -2.49 -6.11
N ILE A 44 10.65 -3.00 -4.95
CA ILE A 44 9.23 -3.32 -4.74
C ILE A 44 8.38 -2.04 -4.71
N PHE A 45 8.86 -1.00 -4.03
CA PHE A 45 8.16 0.28 -3.97
C PHE A 45 7.97 0.91 -5.35
N SER A 46 8.95 0.82 -6.25
CA SER A 46 8.82 1.35 -7.61
C SER A 46 7.75 0.60 -8.41
N LEU A 47 7.56 -0.71 -8.15
CA LEU A 47 6.52 -1.51 -8.79
C LEU A 47 5.10 -1.09 -8.39
N LEU A 48 4.90 -0.57 -7.17
CA LEU A 48 3.59 -0.06 -6.71
C LEU A 48 3.05 1.10 -7.57
N LYS A 49 3.94 1.78 -8.30
CA LYS A 49 3.61 2.89 -9.21
C LYS A 49 3.33 2.44 -10.64
N THR A 50 3.30 1.15 -10.90
CA THR A 50 3.12 0.58 -12.24
C THR A 50 1.83 -0.24 -12.32
N ASP A 51 1.42 -0.61 -13.52
CA ASP A 51 0.29 -1.52 -13.74
C ASP A 51 0.56 -2.95 -13.24
N LEU A 52 1.83 -3.27 -12.95
CA LEU A 52 2.22 -4.56 -12.36
C LEU A 52 2.07 -4.60 -10.84
N ALA A 53 1.66 -3.49 -10.21
CA ALA A 53 1.58 -3.39 -8.77
C ALA A 53 0.72 -4.51 -8.13
N PRO A 54 1.15 -5.08 -7.00
CA PRO A 54 0.25 -5.87 -6.18
C PRO A 54 -0.84 -4.98 -5.56
N ASN A 55 -1.97 -5.60 -5.20
CA ASN A 55 -3.01 -4.93 -4.42
C ASN A 55 -2.61 -4.79 -2.96
N ILE A 56 -1.90 -5.80 -2.43
CA ILE A 56 -1.49 -5.86 -1.03
C ILE A 56 -0.02 -6.27 -0.97
N TRP A 57 0.75 -5.61 -0.12
CA TRP A 57 2.11 -6.00 0.24
C TRP A 57 2.23 -6.10 1.75
N ILE A 58 2.50 -7.31 2.24
CA ILE A 58 2.65 -7.62 3.65
C ILE A 58 4.12 -7.83 3.96
N THR A 59 4.67 -7.01 4.86
CA THR A 59 6.03 -7.20 5.38
C THR A 59 5.98 -7.85 6.76
N GLY A 60 7.13 -7.98 7.42
CA GLY A 60 7.16 -8.42 8.82
C GLY A 60 6.71 -7.35 9.83
N ARG A 61 6.36 -6.15 9.36
CA ARG A 61 6.08 -4.98 10.22
C ARG A 61 4.84 -4.21 9.81
N GLU A 62 4.44 -4.25 8.54
CA GLU A 62 3.30 -3.48 8.04
C GLU A 62 2.55 -4.22 6.94
N ILE A 63 1.28 -3.83 6.77
CA ILE A 63 0.46 -4.16 5.63
C ILE A 63 0.31 -2.88 4.80
N ILE A 64 0.66 -2.96 3.52
CA ILE A 64 0.51 -1.87 2.56
C ILE A 64 -0.60 -2.26 1.59
N TYR A 65 -1.65 -1.45 1.53
CA TYR A 65 -2.73 -1.56 0.56
C TYR A 65 -2.53 -0.54 -0.54
N ARG A 66 -2.64 -0.96 -1.80
CA ARG A 66 -2.82 -0.07 -2.95
C ARG A 66 -4.30 0.04 -3.25
N VAL A 67 -4.84 1.24 -3.11
CA VAL A 67 -6.29 1.49 -3.11
C VAL A 67 -6.64 2.59 -4.10
N SER A 68 -7.78 2.42 -4.76
CA SER A 68 -8.57 3.51 -5.32
C SER A 68 -10.03 3.34 -4.90
N GLY A 69 -10.66 4.45 -4.54
CA GLY A 69 -12.04 4.49 -4.06
C GLY A 69 -12.12 4.24 -2.56
N LEU A 70 -13.18 3.57 -2.13
CA LEU A 70 -13.51 3.38 -0.72
C LEU A 70 -12.68 2.28 -0.06
N PHE A 71 -12.12 2.60 1.11
CA PHE A 71 -11.43 1.70 2.02
C PHE A 71 -12.07 1.77 3.40
N SER A 72 -12.47 0.61 3.93
CA SER A 72 -13.06 0.52 5.28
C SER A 72 -11.97 0.47 6.35
N LEU A 73 -12.16 1.21 7.44
CA LEU A 73 -11.27 1.23 8.61
C LEU A 73 -11.74 0.30 9.74
N LYS A 74 -12.78 -0.50 9.52
CA LYS A 74 -13.47 -1.28 10.54
C LYS A 74 -12.54 -2.19 11.36
N ASP A 75 -11.58 -2.84 10.70
CA ASP A 75 -10.67 -3.79 11.33
C ASP A 75 -9.43 -3.11 11.93
N PHE A 76 -9.38 -1.77 11.92
CA PHE A 76 -8.17 -1.00 12.26
C PHE A 76 -8.40 0.00 13.39
N LEU A 77 -9.51 -0.08 14.13
CA LEU A 77 -9.76 0.78 15.28
C LEU A 77 -8.56 0.79 16.24
N GLY A 78 -8.10 1.98 16.62
CA GLY A 78 -6.95 2.13 17.51
C GLY A 78 -5.60 1.84 16.85
N SER A 79 -5.54 1.71 15.52
CA SER A 79 -4.29 1.55 14.79
C SER A 79 -3.80 2.89 14.23
N SER A 80 -2.48 3.05 14.15
CA SER A 80 -1.88 4.08 13.32
C SER A 80 -2.02 3.70 11.84
N ILE A 81 -2.24 4.69 10.99
CA ILE A 81 -2.38 4.51 9.55
C ILE A 81 -1.62 5.63 8.85
N SER A 82 -0.90 5.30 7.78
CA SER A 82 -0.25 6.30 6.94
C SER A 82 -0.81 6.27 5.52
N VAL A 83 -1.11 7.44 4.96
CA VAL A 83 -1.70 7.58 3.61
C VAL A 83 -0.72 8.30 2.69
N PHE A 84 -0.44 7.73 1.52
CA PHE A 84 0.46 8.31 0.51
C PHE A 84 -0.22 8.36 -0.85
N PRO A 85 -0.23 9.50 -1.55
CA PRO A 85 -0.69 9.54 -2.93
C PRO A 85 0.35 8.87 -3.85
N LEU A 86 -0.12 8.09 -4.82
CA LEU A 86 0.72 7.58 -5.91
C LEU A 86 0.68 8.47 -7.16
N ASP A 87 -0.47 9.12 -7.39
CA ASP A 87 -0.67 10.02 -8.53
C ASP A 87 -0.04 11.40 -8.28
N LYS A 88 0.46 12.03 -9.35
CA LYS A 88 1.38 13.19 -9.27
C LYS A 88 0.72 14.56 -9.36
N ASP A 89 -0.53 14.65 -9.83
CA ASP A 89 -1.07 15.93 -10.28
C ASP A 89 -1.95 16.61 -9.22
N VAL A 90 -3.03 15.97 -8.78
CA VAL A 90 -3.93 16.46 -7.71
C VAL A 90 -4.59 15.25 -7.08
N CYS A 91 -4.43 15.08 -5.76
CA CYS A 91 -5.17 14.07 -5.02
C CYS A 91 -6.24 14.78 -4.17
N SER A 92 -7.46 14.25 -4.17
CA SER A 92 -8.49 14.62 -3.20
C SER A 92 -8.91 13.34 -2.51
N ILE A 93 -8.79 13.33 -1.18
CA ILE A 93 -9.05 12.16 -0.35
C ILE A 93 -9.99 12.62 0.74
N ASN A 94 -11.16 12.00 0.81
CA ASN A 94 -12.10 12.19 1.90
C ASN A 94 -11.90 11.09 2.94
N SER A 95 -12.20 11.39 4.20
CA SER A 95 -12.16 10.40 5.25
C SER A 95 -13.19 10.66 6.32
N TYR A 96 -13.52 9.62 7.06
CA TYR A 96 -14.31 9.68 8.27
C TYR A 96 -13.72 8.73 9.31
N GLY A 97 -13.80 9.11 10.59
CA GLY A 97 -13.33 8.25 11.69
C GLY A 97 -11.81 8.18 11.86
N LEU A 98 -11.07 9.05 11.18
CA LEU A 98 -9.66 9.31 11.46
C LEU A 98 -9.51 10.44 12.49
N LYS A 99 -8.38 10.50 13.17
CA LYS A 99 -8.06 11.60 14.11
C LYS A 99 -7.92 12.95 13.43
N TRP A 100 -7.42 12.95 12.19
CA TRP A 100 -7.30 14.14 11.36
C TRP A 100 -7.95 13.88 10.01
N ASP A 101 -8.95 14.66 9.64
CA ASP A 101 -9.65 14.46 8.38
C ASP A 101 -8.77 14.82 7.17
N LEU A 102 -8.81 13.97 6.15
CA LEU A 102 -7.95 14.04 4.96
C LEU A 102 -8.44 15.04 3.90
N ASP A 103 -9.70 15.47 3.98
CA ASP A 103 -10.34 16.46 3.12
C ASP A 103 -9.70 17.85 3.26
N SER A 104 -9.19 18.16 4.45
CA SER A 104 -8.51 19.42 4.78
C SER A 104 -7.05 19.50 4.29
N VAL A 105 -6.53 18.44 3.70
CA VAL A 105 -5.12 18.33 3.34
C VAL A 105 -4.86 18.92 1.95
N ASP A 106 -3.87 19.81 1.86
CA ASP A 106 -3.28 20.21 0.58
C ASP A 106 -2.29 19.15 0.06
N TRP A 107 -2.81 18.23 -0.76
CA TRP A 107 -2.05 17.14 -1.38
C TRP A 107 -1.05 17.58 -2.44
N LYS A 108 -1.08 18.84 -2.89
CA LYS A 108 -0.16 19.38 -3.90
C LYS A 108 1.25 19.58 -3.35
N TYR A 109 1.36 19.97 -2.08
CA TYR A 109 2.65 20.25 -1.41
C TYR A 109 2.96 19.29 -0.24
N LYS A 110 1.97 18.58 0.33
CA LYS A 110 2.16 17.57 1.39
C LYS A 110 2.16 16.12 0.88
N SER A 111 2.64 15.89 -0.34
CA SER A 111 2.69 14.59 -1.02
C SER A 111 3.65 13.55 -0.42
N ILE A 112 4.28 13.85 0.73
CA ILE A 112 5.27 12.97 1.38
C ILE A 112 4.59 11.87 2.19
N GLY A 113 3.29 12.00 2.49
CA GLY A 113 2.49 11.03 3.24
C GLY A 113 2.08 11.54 4.61
N ILE A 114 0.90 11.12 5.07
CA ILE A 114 0.27 11.61 6.30
C ILE A 114 0.16 10.47 7.29
N SER A 115 0.72 10.66 8.48
CA SER A 115 0.51 9.74 9.61
C SER A 115 -0.75 10.14 10.37
N ASN A 116 -1.61 9.16 10.62
CA ASN A 116 -2.93 9.34 11.19
C ASN A 116 -3.27 8.18 12.14
N TYR A 117 -4.47 8.20 12.72
CA TYR A 117 -4.92 7.21 13.69
C TYR A 117 -6.43 6.97 13.55
N VAL A 118 -6.86 5.72 13.59
CA VAL A 118 -8.27 5.34 13.47
C VAL A 118 -8.97 5.47 14.82
N GLN A 119 -10.07 6.23 14.86
CA GLN A 119 -10.82 6.55 16.08
C GLN A 119 -12.22 5.96 16.12
N LEU A 120 -12.83 5.65 14.97
CA LEU A 120 -14.20 5.12 14.89
C LEU A 120 -14.23 3.76 14.17
N GLU A 121 -15.16 2.89 14.59
CA GLU A 121 -15.35 1.54 14.04
C GLU A 121 -15.94 1.53 12.62
N ASP A 122 -16.68 2.58 12.26
CA ASP A 122 -17.31 2.77 10.95
C ASP A 122 -16.54 3.76 10.07
N GLY A 123 -15.27 4.02 10.42
CA GLY A 123 -14.40 4.90 9.67
C GLY A 123 -14.11 4.40 8.25
N TRP A 124 -13.80 5.33 7.35
CA TRP A 124 -13.47 5.05 5.97
C TRP A 124 -12.54 6.11 5.37
N ILE A 125 -11.88 5.74 4.27
CA ILE A 125 -11.11 6.64 3.40
C ILE A 125 -11.64 6.45 1.98
N ASP A 126 -11.88 7.53 1.26
CA ASP A 126 -12.28 7.50 -0.15
C ASP A 126 -11.37 8.39 -0.98
N SER A 127 -10.59 7.77 -1.88
CA SER A 127 -9.69 8.47 -2.80
C SER A 127 -10.33 8.73 -4.18
N GLY A 128 -11.58 8.33 -4.39
CA GLY A 128 -12.23 8.38 -5.70
C GLY A 128 -11.42 7.61 -6.74
N ASN A 129 -11.03 8.28 -7.82
CA ASN A 129 -10.21 7.67 -8.88
C ASN A 129 -8.70 7.71 -8.61
N ASN A 130 -8.26 8.35 -7.53
CA ASN A 130 -6.84 8.48 -7.21
C ASN A 130 -6.29 7.18 -6.62
N GLN A 131 -5.10 6.79 -7.06
CA GLN A 131 -4.34 5.70 -6.48
C GLN A 131 -3.58 6.19 -5.25
N ILE A 132 -3.79 5.51 -4.13
CA ILE A 132 -3.13 5.78 -2.85
C ILE A 132 -2.53 4.51 -2.27
N LEU A 133 -1.54 4.69 -1.41
CA LEU A 133 -1.09 3.67 -0.48
C LEU A 133 -1.66 3.95 0.90
N ILE A 134 -2.15 2.90 1.54
CA ILE A 134 -2.51 2.88 2.95
C ILE A 134 -1.55 1.91 3.64
N ILE A 135 -0.77 2.41 4.59
CA ILE A 135 0.21 1.62 5.35
C ILE A 135 -0.28 1.49 6.79
N ILE A 136 -0.39 0.26 7.26
CA ILE A 136 -0.88 -0.07 8.60
C ILE A 136 0.18 -0.95 9.28
N PRO A 137 0.79 -0.50 10.40
CA PRO A 137 1.70 -1.33 11.16
C PRO A 137 0.98 -2.55 11.75
N ILE A 138 1.62 -3.71 11.66
CA ILE A 138 1.18 -4.93 12.32
C ILE A 138 1.53 -4.77 13.80
N ASN A 139 0.54 -4.40 14.62
CA ASN A 139 0.73 -4.35 16.07
C ASN A 139 1.09 -5.74 16.60
N ARG A 140 2.30 -5.89 17.16
CA ARG A 140 2.82 -7.17 17.68
C ARG A 140 2.15 -7.66 18.98
N LYS A 141 1.10 -7.02 19.47
CA LYS A 141 0.44 -7.39 20.74
C LYS A 141 -0.27 -8.76 20.72
N CYS A 142 -0.27 -9.49 19.61
CA CYS A 142 -0.94 -10.79 19.49
C CYS A 142 -0.03 -12.03 19.63
N PHE A 143 1.27 -11.87 19.93
CA PHE A 143 2.21 -12.99 20.10
C PHE A 143 3.04 -12.91 21.39
N GLU A 144 2.52 -12.29 22.45
CA GLU A 144 3.07 -12.40 23.81
C GLU A 144 2.17 -13.27 24.68
#